data_AF-A0A7Y1VJG3-F1
#
_entry.id   AF-A0A7Y1VJG3-F1
#
_cell.length_a   1.000
_cell.length_b   1.000
_cell.length_c   1.000
_cell.angle_alpha   90.00
_cell.angle_beta   90.00
_cell.angle_gamma   90.00
#
_symmetry.space_group_name_H-M   'P 1'
#
loop_
_entity.id
_entity.type
_entity.pdbx_description
1 polymer ?
#
loop_
_entity_poly.entity_id
_entity_poly.type
_entity_poly.pdbx_seq_one_letter_code
_entity_poly.pdbx_strand_id
1 'polypeptide(L)'
;TKWSMLKAVEYFYKLQKEHSEKIDSLLNKLSLKQNEVDKWKEVAQKIYIPYEPKKKLVEEFEGYFGLEEIPITEWDENDMPIYPPGYNHDNCDTTTLIKQPDVVMLMYILPDEFDEEIKRVNYEYYEARTMHKSSLSPSIHTIMGIETNNHEKALQYFERAAYVDLIDNQGNTEDGIHIASAGGTWQAAVNGFGGLRVKNGQLTFKPWLPKKWKSLQFKIKWRGTDLKVRVSHEDISLEWTNTTQKSLEVLVMGKEIHLESNQRISVPL
;
A
#
# COMPACT_ATOMS: atom_id res chain seq x y z
N THR A 1 11.57 12.87 -3.48
CA THR A 1 10.12 13.14 -3.34
C THR A 1 9.89 14.08 -2.16
N LYS A 2 8.70 14.70 -2.06
CA LYS A 2 8.32 15.55 -0.92
C LYS A 2 8.47 14.84 0.42
N TRP A 3 7.94 13.61 0.53
CA TRP A 3 8.05 12.80 1.74
C TRP A 3 9.51 12.55 2.16
N SER A 4 10.38 12.13 1.23
CA SER A 4 11.78 11.85 1.56
C SER A 4 12.53 13.09 2.05
N MET A 5 12.28 14.26 1.43
CA MET A 5 12.89 15.52 1.85
C MET A 5 12.43 15.91 3.26
N LEU A 6 11.12 15.88 3.52
CA LEU A 6 10.58 16.21 4.84
C LEU A 6 11.06 15.23 5.92
N LYS A 7 11.13 13.94 5.59
CA LYS A 7 11.60 12.91 6.52
C LYS A 7 13.10 13.06 6.82
N ALA A 8 13.91 13.43 5.83
CA ALA A 8 15.33 13.74 6.03
C ALA A 8 15.51 14.96 6.94
N VAL A 9 14.71 16.02 6.74
CA VAL A 9 14.71 17.22 7.61
C VAL A 9 14.29 16.87 9.05
N GLU A 10 13.23 16.08 9.22
CA GLU A 10 12.78 15.60 10.53
C GLU A 10 13.89 14.85 11.28
N TYR A 11 14.51 13.86 10.62
CA TYR A 11 15.59 13.08 11.22
C TYR A 11 16.84 13.90 11.48
N PHE A 12 17.16 14.86 10.60
CA PHE A 12 18.27 15.79 10.81
C PHE A 12 18.11 16.54 12.15
N TYR A 13 16.98 17.20 12.34
CA TYR A 13 16.72 17.98 13.56
C TYR A 13 16.58 17.10 14.80
N LYS A 14 16.01 15.90 14.65
CA LYS A 14 15.96 14.91 15.73
C LYS A 14 17.36 14.48 16.18
N LEU A 15 18.23 14.13 15.24
CA LEU A 15 19.60 13.72 15.53
C LEU A 15 20.43 14.87 16.10
N GLN A 16 20.25 16.10 15.61
CA GLN A 16 20.91 17.28 16.16
C GLN A 16 20.55 17.51 17.63
N LYS A 17 19.30 17.25 18.01
CA LYS A 17 18.82 17.38 19.40
C LYS A 17 19.25 16.22 20.29
N GLU A 18 19.16 14.98 19.80
CA GLU A 18 19.30 13.77 20.62
C GLU A 18 20.69 13.13 20.54
N HIS A 19 21.45 13.39 19.47
CA HIS A 19 22.69 12.68 19.11
C HIS A 19 23.70 13.57 18.35
N SER A 20 24.08 14.73 18.92
CA SER A 20 24.96 15.74 18.29
C SER A 20 26.24 15.17 17.66
N GLU A 21 26.98 14.34 18.39
CA GLU A 21 28.23 13.74 17.89
C GLU A 21 28.01 12.86 16.64
N LYS A 22 26.87 12.15 16.58
CA LYS A 22 26.54 11.29 15.43
C LYS A 22 26.18 12.12 14.22
N ILE A 23 25.43 13.22 14.40
CA ILE A 23 25.06 14.08 13.26
C ILE A 23 26.29 14.80 12.73
N ASP A 24 27.21 15.28 13.57
CA ASP A 24 28.44 15.94 13.12
C ASP A 24 29.33 14.99 12.30
N SER A 25 29.49 13.75 12.80
CA SER A 25 30.20 12.70 12.07
C SER A 25 29.55 12.39 10.72
N LEU A 26 28.21 12.32 10.68
CA LEU A 26 27.46 12.05 9.46
C LEU A 26 27.56 13.21 8.45
N LEU A 27 27.43 14.45 8.91
CA LEU A 27 27.58 15.65 8.09
C LEU A 27 28.97 15.70 7.45
N ASN A 28 30.02 15.44 8.22
CA ASN A 28 31.39 15.38 7.70
C ASN A 28 31.56 14.24 6.67
N LYS A 29 31.07 13.04 6.98
CA LYS A 29 31.16 11.88 6.08
C LYS A 29 30.43 12.11 4.76
N LEU A 30 29.26 12.72 4.81
CA LEU A 30 28.44 13.00 3.62
C LEU A 30 28.82 14.33 2.94
N SER A 31 29.73 15.11 3.52
CA SER A 31 30.01 16.49 3.11
C SER A 31 28.76 17.37 3.02
N LEU A 32 27.78 17.08 3.88
CA LEU A 32 26.47 17.73 3.89
C LEU A 32 26.54 19.01 4.73
N LYS A 33 26.00 20.11 4.21
CA LYS A 33 25.94 21.38 4.92
C LYS A 33 24.55 21.64 5.49
N GLN A 34 24.48 22.32 6.64
CA GLN A 34 23.22 22.69 7.30
C GLN A 34 22.25 23.43 6.36
N ASN A 35 22.74 24.35 5.54
CA ASN A 35 21.91 25.14 4.62
C ASN A 35 21.27 24.30 3.51
N GLU A 36 21.82 23.13 3.18
CA GLU A 36 21.19 22.20 2.24
C GLU A 36 19.92 21.57 2.84
N VAL A 37 19.93 21.26 4.14
CA VAL A 37 18.77 20.73 4.86
C VAL A 37 17.61 21.73 4.84
N ASP A 38 17.89 23.01 5.07
CA ASP A 38 16.88 24.07 5.02
C ASP A 38 16.31 24.22 3.60
N LYS A 39 17.17 24.11 2.59
CA LYS A 39 16.75 24.12 1.18
C LYS A 39 15.86 22.94 0.84
N TRP A 40 16.09 21.74 1.39
CA TRP A 40 15.20 20.59 1.17
C TRP A 40 13.80 20.84 1.73
N LYS A 41 13.70 21.49 2.91
CA LYS A 41 12.40 21.88 3.48
C LYS A 41 11.67 22.86 2.56
N GLU A 42 12.37 23.88 2.06
CA GLU A 42 11.81 24.86 1.13
C GLU A 42 11.31 24.20 -0.17
N VAL A 43 12.14 23.36 -0.79
CA VAL A 43 11.77 22.65 -2.02
C VAL A 43 10.59 21.73 -1.78
N ALA A 44 10.57 20.96 -0.70
CA ALA A 44 9.48 20.04 -0.39
C ALA A 44 8.12 20.75 -0.22
N GLN A 45 8.11 21.98 0.28
CA GLN A 45 6.91 22.81 0.40
C GLN A 45 6.41 23.35 -0.94
N LYS A 46 7.29 23.42 -1.95
CA LYS A 46 7.00 23.96 -3.29
C LYS A 46 6.83 22.88 -4.37
N ILE A 47 7.03 21.60 -4.05
CA ILE A 47 6.75 20.51 -4.98
C ILE A 47 5.27 20.56 -5.37
N TYR A 48 5.03 20.75 -6.66
CA TYR A 48 3.71 20.69 -7.26
C TYR A 48 3.19 19.24 -7.21
N ILE A 49 1.94 19.08 -6.78
CA ILE A 49 1.20 17.83 -6.80
C ILE A 49 -0.08 18.11 -7.58
N PRO A 50 -0.29 17.49 -8.75
CA PRO A 50 -1.46 17.78 -9.56
C PRO A 50 -2.70 17.14 -8.90
N TYR A 51 -3.60 17.99 -8.43
CA TYR A 51 -4.80 17.61 -7.70
C TYR A 51 -5.95 18.51 -8.12
N GLU A 52 -7.08 17.91 -8.50
CA GLU A 52 -8.32 18.59 -8.86
C GLU A 52 -9.29 18.54 -7.66
N PRO A 53 -9.41 19.63 -6.86
CA PRO A 53 -10.14 19.60 -5.60
C PRO A 53 -11.64 19.35 -5.77
N LYS A 54 -12.24 19.79 -6.89
CA LYS A 54 -13.69 19.61 -7.11
C LYS A 54 -14.05 18.15 -7.35
N LYS A 55 -13.16 17.41 -8.01
CA LYS A 55 -13.32 15.97 -8.29
C LYS A 55 -12.68 15.10 -7.22
N LYS A 56 -11.88 15.68 -6.31
CA LYS A 56 -11.03 14.96 -5.35
C LYS A 56 -10.06 13.97 -6.01
N LEU A 57 -9.65 14.25 -7.25
CA LEU A 57 -8.75 13.38 -8.02
C LEU A 57 -7.33 13.94 -8.00
N VAL A 58 -6.37 13.09 -7.70
CA VAL A 58 -4.96 13.33 -7.98
C VAL A 58 -4.75 12.95 -9.44
N GLU A 59 -4.16 13.84 -10.23
CA GLU A 59 -3.80 13.53 -11.62
C GLU A 59 -2.51 12.71 -11.62
N GLU A 60 -2.40 11.67 -12.45
CA GLU A 60 -1.20 10.82 -12.48
C GLU A 60 0.05 11.60 -12.89
N PHE A 61 -0.09 12.48 -13.89
CA PHE A 61 0.89 13.47 -14.30
C PHE A 61 0.19 14.66 -14.96
N GLU A 62 0.88 15.80 -15.06
CA GLU A 62 0.32 17.01 -15.67
C GLU A 62 -0.19 16.75 -17.10
N GLY A 63 -1.50 16.91 -17.31
CA GLY A 63 -2.15 16.72 -18.61
C GLY A 63 -2.76 15.34 -18.84
N TYR A 64 -2.60 14.40 -17.90
CA TYR A 64 -3.19 13.06 -17.99
C TYR A 64 -4.72 13.09 -18.16
N PHE A 65 -5.44 14.00 -17.51
CA PHE A 65 -6.90 14.13 -17.68
C PHE A 65 -7.32 14.61 -19.07
N GLY A 66 -6.39 15.11 -19.88
CA GLY A 66 -6.61 15.52 -21.26
C GLY A 66 -6.34 14.42 -22.30
N LEU A 67 -5.89 13.24 -21.88
CA LEU A 67 -5.61 12.11 -22.77
C LEU A 67 -6.88 11.46 -23.31
N GLU A 68 -6.73 10.66 -24.35
CA GLU A 68 -7.84 9.90 -24.93
C GLU A 68 -8.33 8.83 -23.93
N GLU A 69 -9.61 8.89 -23.57
CA GLU A 69 -10.23 7.88 -22.71
C GLU A 69 -10.56 6.63 -23.51
N ILE A 70 -9.83 5.55 -23.22
CA ILE A 70 -10.06 4.24 -23.81
C ILE A 70 -10.58 3.28 -22.74
N PRO A 71 -11.81 2.76 -22.87
CA PRO A 71 -12.37 1.84 -21.89
C PRO A 71 -11.77 0.43 -22.03
N ILE A 72 -11.55 -0.22 -20.89
CA ILE A 72 -11.25 -1.66 -20.82
C ILE A 72 -12.59 -2.41 -20.84
N THR A 73 -12.84 -3.22 -21.87
CA THR A 73 -14.13 -3.89 -22.08
C THR A 73 -14.04 -5.41 -22.21
N GLU A 74 -12.83 -5.96 -22.32
CA GLU A 74 -12.60 -7.39 -22.57
C GLU A 74 -11.53 -7.95 -21.63
N TRP A 75 -11.72 -9.21 -21.24
CA TRP A 75 -10.83 -9.97 -20.39
C TRP A 75 -10.60 -11.36 -21.00
N ASP A 76 -9.41 -11.91 -20.80
CA ASP A 76 -9.07 -13.26 -21.25
C ASP A 76 -9.58 -14.35 -20.29
N GLU A 77 -9.24 -15.60 -20.58
CA GLU A 77 -9.61 -16.77 -19.78
C GLU A 77 -9.02 -16.80 -18.36
N ASN A 78 -7.93 -16.05 -18.14
CA ASN A 78 -7.31 -15.85 -16.84
C ASN A 78 -7.80 -14.58 -16.14
N ASP A 79 -8.88 -13.99 -16.67
CA ASP A 79 -9.49 -12.75 -16.19
C ASP A 79 -8.52 -11.55 -16.26
N MET A 80 -7.56 -11.55 -17.19
CA MET A 80 -6.64 -10.43 -17.38
C MET A 80 -7.18 -9.47 -18.46
N PRO A 81 -7.05 -8.14 -18.29
CA PRO A 81 -7.51 -7.17 -19.28
C PRO A 81 -6.86 -7.38 -20.65
N ILE A 82 -7.67 -7.41 -21.70
CA ILE A 82 -7.20 -7.42 -23.09
C ILE A 82 -7.07 -5.97 -23.55
N TYR A 83 -5.97 -5.65 -24.27
CA TYR A 83 -5.82 -4.33 -24.85
C TYR A 83 -6.96 -4.05 -25.85
N PRO A 84 -7.61 -2.88 -25.78
CA PRO A 84 -8.62 -2.49 -26.75
C PRO A 84 -8.06 -2.48 -28.19
N PRO A 85 -8.88 -2.73 -29.22
CA PRO A 85 -8.40 -2.85 -30.60
C PRO A 85 -7.56 -1.65 -31.05
N GLY A 86 -6.39 -1.92 -31.61
CA GLY A 86 -5.44 -0.89 -32.05
C GLY A 86 -4.41 -0.46 -30.98
N TYR A 87 -4.60 -0.88 -29.72
CA TYR A 87 -3.68 -0.58 -28.62
C TYR A 87 -2.86 -1.80 -28.20
N ASN A 88 -1.68 -1.55 -27.65
CA ASN A 88 -0.77 -2.53 -27.08
C ASN A 88 0.19 -1.82 -26.10
N HIS A 89 1.20 -2.54 -25.61
CA HIS A 89 2.14 -2.03 -24.63
C HIS A 89 2.88 -0.75 -25.05
N ASP A 90 3.11 -0.55 -26.35
CA ASP A 90 4.02 0.45 -26.87
C ASP A 90 3.32 1.74 -27.35
N ASN A 91 1.98 1.78 -27.37
CA ASN A 91 1.22 2.90 -27.98
C ASN A 91 0.05 3.42 -27.11
N CYS A 92 0.13 3.23 -25.79
CA CYS A 92 -0.88 3.74 -24.85
C CYS A 92 -0.53 5.11 -24.25
N ASP A 93 0.60 5.73 -24.62
CA ASP A 93 1.13 6.98 -24.04
C ASP A 93 0.24 8.21 -24.26
N THR A 94 -0.66 8.15 -25.25
CA THR A 94 -1.65 9.18 -25.55
C THR A 94 -3.04 8.89 -24.98
N THR A 95 -3.18 7.80 -24.21
CA THR A 95 -4.45 7.30 -23.66
C THR A 95 -4.46 7.33 -22.14
N THR A 96 -5.65 7.17 -21.55
CA THR A 96 -5.77 6.99 -20.09
C THR A 96 -5.42 5.58 -19.59
N LEU A 97 -5.06 4.63 -20.46
CA LEU A 97 -4.74 3.26 -20.03
C LEU A 97 -3.42 3.23 -19.24
N ILE A 98 -3.44 2.64 -18.04
CA ILE A 98 -2.26 2.54 -17.18
C ILE A 98 -1.81 1.09 -16.99
N LYS A 99 -0.51 0.85 -16.99
CA LYS A 99 0.06 -0.51 -16.87
C LYS A 99 -0.24 -1.14 -15.50
N GLN A 100 -0.11 -0.34 -14.44
CA GLN A 100 -0.06 -0.77 -13.05
C GLN A 100 -0.42 0.42 -12.12
N PRO A 101 -0.73 0.22 -10.83
CA PRO A 101 -1.08 1.32 -9.96
C PRO A 101 0.06 2.31 -9.82
N ASP A 102 -0.27 3.59 -10.05
CA ASP A 102 0.60 4.74 -9.84
C ASP A 102 0.03 5.62 -8.70
N VAL A 103 -1.04 6.39 -8.98
CA VAL A 103 -1.74 7.17 -7.94
C VAL A 103 -2.28 6.26 -6.82
N VAL A 104 -2.81 5.09 -7.17
CA VAL A 104 -3.27 4.09 -6.20
C VAL A 104 -2.10 3.56 -5.36
N MET A 105 -0.91 3.43 -5.94
CA MET A 105 0.30 3.03 -5.22
C MET A 105 0.73 4.12 -4.24
N LEU A 106 0.70 5.39 -4.65
CA LEU A 106 0.98 6.54 -3.77
C LEU A 106 0.10 6.52 -2.51
N MET A 107 -1.19 6.24 -2.68
CA MET A 107 -2.14 6.16 -1.57
C MET A 107 -1.88 4.97 -0.64
N TYR A 108 -1.39 3.85 -1.19
CA TYR A 108 -0.99 2.71 -0.39
C TYR A 108 0.27 2.98 0.45
N ILE A 109 1.29 3.60 -0.14
CA ILE A 109 2.58 3.82 0.54
C ILE A 109 2.57 5.02 1.50
N LEU A 110 1.71 6.01 1.26
CA LEU A 110 1.53 7.20 2.09
C LEU A 110 0.08 7.32 2.58
N PRO A 111 -0.43 6.33 3.35
CA PRO A 111 -1.85 6.23 3.66
C PRO A 111 -2.36 7.36 4.58
N ASP A 112 -1.47 8.07 5.28
CA ASP A 112 -1.82 9.16 6.18
C ASP A 112 -1.95 10.52 5.46
N GLU A 113 -1.54 10.62 4.19
CA GLU A 113 -1.60 11.87 3.41
C GLU A 113 -2.96 12.06 2.71
N PHE A 114 -3.83 11.05 2.73
CA PHE A 114 -5.11 11.06 2.01
C PHE A 114 -6.25 10.60 2.93
N ASP A 115 -7.37 11.30 2.88
CA ASP A 115 -8.60 10.85 3.54
C ASP A 115 -9.23 9.65 2.81
N GLU A 116 -10.16 8.97 3.48
CA GLU A 116 -10.81 7.76 2.94
C GLU A 116 -11.59 8.04 1.63
N GLU A 117 -12.15 9.24 1.48
CA GLU A 117 -12.96 9.57 0.31
C GLU A 117 -12.09 9.89 -0.91
N ILE A 118 -10.98 10.60 -0.73
CA ILE A 118 -9.97 10.80 -1.78
C ILE A 118 -9.45 9.43 -2.24
N LYS A 119 -9.13 8.52 -1.31
CA LYS A 119 -8.69 7.17 -1.66
C LYS A 119 -9.72 6.42 -2.49
N ARG A 120 -10.99 6.44 -2.07
CA ARG A 120 -12.08 5.77 -2.79
C ARG A 120 -12.26 6.31 -4.21
N VAL A 121 -12.35 7.64 -4.36
CA VAL A 121 -12.56 8.28 -5.66
C VAL A 121 -11.41 8.01 -6.62
N ASN A 122 -10.17 8.05 -6.15
CA ASN A 122 -9.01 7.75 -7.02
C ASN A 122 -8.90 6.26 -7.32
N TYR A 123 -9.17 5.38 -6.35
CA TYR A 123 -9.22 3.94 -6.61
C TYR A 123 -10.23 3.61 -7.71
N GLU A 124 -11.48 4.08 -7.60
CA GLU A 124 -12.51 3.86 -8.61
C GLU A 124 -12.13 4.42 -9.99
N TYR A 125 -11.52 5.60 -10.03
CA TYR A 125 -11.12 6.25 -11.27
C TYR A 125 -9.98 5.50 -12.00
N TYR A 126 -8.91 5.15 -11.28
CA TYR A 126 -7.71 4.53 -11.85
C TYR A 126 -7.84 3.02 -12.03
N GLU A 127 -8.60 2.33 -11.18
CA GLU A 127 -8.82 0.89 -11.32
C GLU A 127 -9.52 0.58 -12.66
N ALA A 128 -10.52 1.37 -13.05
CA ALA A 128 -11.20 1.23 -14.34
C ALA A 128 -10.29 1.45 -15.57
N ARG A 129 -9.10 2.02 -15.36
CA ARG A 129 -8.11 2.37 -16.38
C ARG A 129 -6.87 1.48 -16.33
N THR A 130 -6.79 0.56 -15.38
CA THR A 130 -5.57 -0.25 -15.16
C THR A 130 -5.60 -1.56 -15.96
N MET A 131 -4.63 -1.72 -16.85
CA MET A 131 -4.46 -2.91 -17.70
C MET A 131 -3.85 -4.11 -16.98
N HIS A 132 -3.30 -3.91 -15.77
CA HIS A 132 -2.65 -4.94 -14.96
C HIS A 132 -1.53 -5.73 -15.70
N LYS A 133 -0.84 -5.08 -16.64
CA LYS A 133 0.27 -5.67 -17.43
C LYS A 133 1.60 -5.67 -16.67
N SER A 134 1.50 -5.84 -15.37
CA SER A 134 2.59 -5.95 -14.40
C SER A 134 2.09 -6.81 -13.26
N SER A 135 2.83 -7.87 -12.93
CA SER A 135 2.45 -8.83 -11.87
C SER A 135 2.32 -8.20 -10.49
N LEU A 136 2.94 -7.03 -10.25
CA LEU A 136 2.77 -6.26 -9.01
C LEU A 136 1.33 -5.72 -8.85
N SER A 137 0.67 -5.41 -9.96
CA SER A 137 -0.52 -4.57 -10.02
C SER A 137 -1.73 -5.13 -9.25
N PRO A 138 -2.12 -6.41 -9.38
CA PRO A 138 -3.31 -6.93 -8.71
C PRO A 138 -3.18 -6.96 -7.18
N SER A 139 -1.97 -7.19 -6.64
CA SER A 139 -1.78 -7.23 -5.18
C SER A 139 -2.10 -5.89 -4.49
N ILE A 140 -1.69 -4.78 -5.09
CA ILE A 140 -1.97 -3.43 -4.58
C ILE A 140 -3.45 -3.09 -4.75
N HIS A 141 -4.07 -3.47 -5.88
CA HIS A 141 -5.50 -3.29 -6.10
C HIS A 141 -6.36 -4.12 -5.13
N THR A 142 -5.90 -5.31 -4.72
CA THR A 142 -6.54 -6.08 -3.63
C THR A 142 -6.57 -5.27 -2.34
N ILE A 143 -5.42 -4.76 -1.93
CA ILE A 143 -5.27 -4.06 -0.66
C ILE A 143 -6.11 -2.77 -0.65
N MET A 144 -6.00 -1.97 -1.71
CA MET A 144 -6.72 -0.71 -1.81
C MET A 144 -8.21 -0.93 -2.03
N GLY A 145 -8.61 -1.95 -2.80
CA GLY A 145 -10.01 -2.32 -2.97
C GLY A 145 -10.68 -2.70 -1.64
N ILE A 146 -9.99 -3.40 -0.74
CA ILE A 146 -10.49 -3.64 0.62
C ILE A 146 -10.60 -2.33 1.40
N GLU A 147 -9.55 -1.49 1.37
CA GLU A 147 -9.52 -0.22 2.10
C GLU A 147 -10.64 0.74 1.66
N THR A 148 -11.05 0.68 0.39
CA THR A 148 -12.12 1.50 -0.19
C THR A 148 -13.47 0.78 -0.32
N ASN A 149 -13.64 -0.38 0.36
CA ASN A 149 -14.87 -1.19 0.38
C ASN A 149 -15.31 -1.81 -0.99
N ASN A 150 -14.42 -1.88 -1.98
CA ASN A 150 -14.63 -2.59 -3.24
C ASN A 150 -14.20 -4.06 -3.12
N HIS A 151 -14.88 -4.77 -2.22
CA HIS A 151 -14.54 -6.12 -1.76
C HIS A 151 -14.58 -7.21 -2.84
N GLU A 152 -15.53 -7.11 -3.79
CA GLU A 152 -15.69 -8.08 -4.86
C GLU A 152 -14.49 -8.06 -5.81
N LYS A 153 -14.14 -6.86 -6.31
CA LYS A 153 -12.95 -6.68 -7.14
C LYS A 153 -11.67 -7.01 -6.39
N ALA A 154 -11.59 -6.67 -5.09
CA ALA A 154 -10.41 -7.03 -4.30
C ALA A 154 -10.16 -8.54 -4.25
N LEU A 155 -11.21 -9.36 -4.13
CA LEU A 155 -11.06 -10.82 -4.16
C LEU A 155 -10.60 -11.31 -5.54
N GLN A 156 -11.17 -10.76 -6.62
CA GLN A 156 -10.76 -11.05 -8.00
C GLN A 156 -9.26 -10.73 -8.20
N TYR A 157 -8.82 -9.55 -7.75
CA TYR A 157 -7.41 -9.15 -7.83
C TYR A 157 -6.48 -10.02 -6.97
N PHE A 158 -6.97 -10.51 -5.83
CA PHE A 158 -6.19 -11.41 -5.00
C PHE A 158 -5.91 -12.72 -5.72
N GLU A 159 -6.90 -13.29 -6.40
CA GLU A 159 -6.75 -14.51 -7.20
C GLU A 159 -5.76 -14.30 -8.34
N ARG A 160 -5.83 -13.18 -9.07
CA ARG A 160 -4.84 -12.83 -10.10
C ARG A 160 -3.41 -12.78 -9.57
N ALA A 161 -3.20 -12.16 -8.40
CA ALA A 161 -1.88 -12.09 -7.77
C ALA A 161 -1.40 -13.46 -7.25
N ALA A 162 -2.29 -14.22 -6.61
CA ALA A 162 -1.97 -15.51 -5.99
C ALA A 162 -1.67 -16.61 -7.01
N TYR A 163 -2.29 -16.55 -8.19
CA TYR A 163 -2.15 -17.55 -9.23
C TYR A 163 -1.19 -17.16 -10.37
N VAL A 164 -0.56 -15.98 -10.32
CA VAL A 164 0.25 -15.42 -11.43
C VAL A 164 1.16 -16.44 -12.12
N ASP A 165 1.99 -17.16 -11.37
CA ASP A 165 2.93 -18.16 -11.90
C ASP A 165 2.30 -19.56 -12.02
N LEU A 166 1.19 -19.82 -11.32
CA LEU A 166 0.54 -21.15 -11.30
C LEU A 166 -0.33 -21.39 -12.53
N ILE A 167 -0.92 -20.33 -13.08
CA ILE A 167 -1.75 -20.38 -14.30
C ILE A 167 -1.13 -19.56 -15.45
N ASP A 168 0.08 -19.04 -15.24
CA ASP A 168 0.80 -18.20 -16.19
C ASP A 168 -0.03 -17.03 -16.75
N ASN A 169 -0.72 -16.29 -15.88
CA ASN A 169 -1.65 -15.26 -16.33
C ASN A 169 -0.98 -14.00 -16.94
N GLN A 170 0.35 -13.91 -16.89
CA GLN A 170 1.13 -12.90 -17.62
C GLN A 170 1.77 -13.48 -18.90
N GLY A 171 1.72 -14.79 -19.10
CA GLY A 171 2.23 -15.50 -20.30
C GLY A 171 3.75 -15.58 -20.39
N ASN A 172 4.46 -15.42 -19.28
CA ASN A 172 5.92 -15.33 -19.22
C ASN A 172 6.53 -15.94 -17.95
N THR A 173 5.83 -16.88 -17.30
CA THR A 173 6.34 -17.59 -16.11
C THR A 173 7.63 -18.37 -16.42
N GLU A 174 7.83 -18.77 -17.68
CA GLU A 174 9.08 -19.42 -18.12
C GLU A 174 10.33 -18.53 -17.98
N ASP A 175 10.17 -17.20 -17.98
CA ASP A 175 11.25 -16.24 -17.77
C ASP A 175 11.70 -16.17 -16.30
N GLY A 176 10.89 -16.72 -15.39
CA GLY A 176 11.17 -16.81 -13.96
C GLY A 176 9.99 -16.40 -13.08
N ILE A 177 10.09 -16.71 -11.78
CA ILE A 177 9.04 -16.39 -10.81
C ILE A 177 8.83 -14.88 -10.68
N HIS A 178 7.57 -14.46 -10.64
CA HIS A 178 7.18 -13.08 -10.37
C HIS A 178 7.36 -12.72 -8.88
N ILE A 179 8.62 -12.52 -8.45
CA ILE A 179 8.98 -12.35 -7.04
C ILE A 179 8.28 -11.16 -6.36
N ALA A 180 8.04 -10.08 -7.11
CA ALA A 180 7.29 -8.92 -6.62
C ALA A 180 5.82 -9.29 -6.34
N SER A 181 5.20 -10.11 -7.20
CA SER A 181 3.85 -10.61 -6.97
C SER A 181 3.80 -11.58 -5.80
N ALA A 182 4.78 -12.47 -5.64
CA ALA A 182 4.83 -13.36 -4.47
C ALA A 182 4.84 -12.60 -3.14
N GLY A 183 5.66 -11.54 -3.04
CA GLY A 183 5.64 -10.62 -1.89
C GLY A 183 4.35 -9.80 -1.79
N GLY A 184 3.79 -9.38 -2.93
CA GLY A 184 2.51 -8.69 -3.03
C GLY A 184 1.34 -9.53 -2.52
N THR A 185 1.28 -10.82 -2.83
CA THR A 185 0.25 -11.76 -2.38
C THR A 185 0.25 -11.92 -0.87
N TRP A 186 1.44 -12.00 -0.25
CA TRP A 186 1.54 -11.98 1.22
C TRP A 186 1.02 -10.65 1.80
N GLN A 187 1.37 -9.51 1.19
CA GLN A 187 0.86 -8.21 1.60
C GLN A 187 -0.66 -8.12 1.42
N ALA A 188 -1.22 -8.65 0.33
CA ALA A 188 -2.66 -8.68 0.11
C ALA A 188 -3.38 -9.50 1.20
N ALA A 189 -2.82 -10.64 1.61
CA ALA A 189 -3.32 -11.42 2.74
C ALA A 189 -3.26 -10.62 4.05
N VAL A 190 -2.10 -10.07 4.42
CA VAL A 190 -1.85 -9.50 5.75
C VAL A 190 -2.32 -8.05 5.87
N ASN A 191 -1.94 -7.21 4.90
CA ASN A 191 -2.25 -5.79 4.84
C ASN A 191 -3.67 -5.56 4.24
N GLY A 192 -4.12 -6.40 3.30
CA GLY A 192 -5.48 -6.35 2.77
C GLY A 192 -6.48 -6.99 3.73
N PHE A 193 -6.66 -8.31 3.64
CA PHE A 193 -7.71 -9.03 4.40
C PHE A 193 -7.48 -9.01 5.92
N GLY A 194 -6.22 -9.14 6.35
CA GLY A 194 -5.84 -8.99 7.77
C GLY A 194 -5.91 -7.55 8.27
N GLY A 195 -6.04 -6.57 7.36
CA GLY A 195 -6.21 -5.16 7.68
C GLY A 195 -5.01 -4.50 8.38
N LEU A 196 -3.83 -5.12 8.36
CA LEU A 196 -2.64 -4.62 9.05
C LEU A 196 -2.11 -3.32 8.39
N ARG A 197 -1.91 -2.28 9.21
CA ARG A 197 -1.16 -1.08 8.86
C ARG A 197 -0.33 -0.61 10.06
N VAL A 198 0.64 0.27 9.77
CA VAL A 198 1.35 1.05 10.78
C VAL A 198 0.95 2.51 10.60
N LYS A 199 0.30 3.08 11.61
CA LYS A 199 -0.10 4.50 11.61
C LYS A 199 0.51 5.17 12.82
N ASN A 200 1.24 6.29 12.62
CA ASN A 200 1.93 7.02 13.69
C ASN A 200 2.79 6.12 14.62
N GLY A 201 3.39 5.06 14.06
CA GLY A 201 4.23 4.12 14.82
C GLY A 201 3.47 3.09 15.66
N GLN A 202 2.14 2.99 15.52
CA GLN A 202 1.26 2.03 16.17
C GLN A 202 0.71 1.02 15.15
N LEU A 203 0.51 -0.24 15.57
CA LEU A 203 -0.16 -1.24 14.74
C LEU A 203 -1.67 -0.99 14.71
N THR A 204 -2.25 -1.06 13.53
CA THR A 204 -3.70 -0.92 13.33
C THR A 204 -4.24 -2.06 12.48
N PHE A 205 -5.45 -2.53 12.80
CA PHE A 205 -6.15 -3.60 12.13
C PHE A 205 -7.56 -3.15 11.71
N LYS A 206 -7.85 -3.16 10.41
CA LYS A 206 -9.21 -2.98 9.84
C LYS A 206 -9.51 -4.19 8.93
N PRO A 207 -9.71 -5.39 9.50
CA PRO A 207 -9.80 -6.61 8.72
C PRO A 207 -11.11 -6.70 7.94
N TRP A 208 -11.06 -7.42 6.82
CA TRP A 208 -12.24 -7.87 6.09
C TRP A 208 -11.96 -9.24 5.47
N LEU A 209 -12.90 -10.18 5.59
CA LEU A 209 -12.76 -11.52 5.02
C LEU A 209 -13.84 -11.79 3.98
N PRO A 210 -13.50 -12.47 2.86
CA PRO A 210 -14.50 -13.03 1.96
C PRO A 210 -15.42 -14.00 2.71
N LYS A 211 -16.72 -14.01 2.37
CA LYS A 211 -17.73 -14.89 3.02
C LYS A 211 -17.36 -16.38 3.03
N LYS A 212 -16.53 -16.83 2.09
CA LYS A 212 -16.09 -18.23 1.98
C LYS A 212 -14.96 -18.58 2.95
N TRP A 213 -14.25 -17.59 3.49
CA TRP A 213 -13.10 -17.81 4.38
C TRP A 213 -13.56 -17.90 5.83
N LYS A 214 -13.28 -19.02 6.50
CA LYS A 214 -13.61 -19.17 7.92
C LYS A 214 -12.73 -18.30 8.82
N SER A 215 -11.46 -18.20 8.47
CA SER A 215 -10.50 -17.38 9.19
C SER A 215 -9.22 -17.20 8.39
N LEU A 216 -8.50 -16.10 8.65
CA LEU A 216 -7.13 -15.88 8.22
C LEU A 216 -6.22 -15.85 9.46
N GLN A 217 -5.10 -16.57 9.44
CA GLN A 217 -4.12 -16.53 10.53
C GLN A 217 -2.72 -16.26 9.99
N PHE A 218 -2.02 -15.32 10.61
CA PHE A 218 -0.65 -14.97 10.25
C PHE A 218 0.18 -14.58 11.49
N LYS A 219 1.48 -14.43 11.28
CA LYS A 219 2.44 -14.01 12.30
C LYS A 219 3.35 -12.94 11.73
N ILE A 220 3.59 -11.89 12.51
CA ILE A 220 4.56 -10.84 12.17
C ILE A 220 5.57 -10.68 13.29
N LYS A 221 6.72 -10.09 12.96
CA LYS A 221 7.66 -9.55 13.94
C LYS A 221 7.45 -8.06 14.07
N TRP A 222 6.97 -7.62 15.22
CA TRP A 222 6.82 -6.19 15.54
C TRP A 222 7.85 -5.80 16.59
N ARG A 223 8.74 -4.87 16.24
CA ARG A 223 9.83 -4.38 17.13
C ARG A 223 10.62 -5.52 17.80
N GLY A 224 10.92 -6.57 17.02
CA GLY A 224 11.69 -7.74 17.47
C GLY A 224 10.88 -8.85 18.16
N THR A 225 9.58 -8.63 18.39
CA THR A 225 8.71 -9.54 19.15
C THR A 225 7.64 -10.17 18.25
N ASP A 226 7.16 -11.35 18.62
CA ASP A 226 6.24 -12.12 17.79
C ASP A 226 4.79 -11.72 18.09
N LEU A 227 4.05 -11.30 17.07
CA LEU A 227 2.60 -11.09 17.15
C LEU A 227 1.90 -12.09 16.23
N LYS A 228 1.10 -12.97 16.83
CA LYS A 228 0.21 -13.88 16.10
C LYS A 228 -1.18 -13.26 16.03
N VAL A 229 -1.74 -13.27 14.83
CA VAL A 229 -3.05 -12.67 14.52
C VAL A 229 -3.92 -13.75 13.89
N ARG A 230 -5.15 -13.88 14.38
CA ARG A 230 -6.21 -14.68 13.75
C ARG A 230 -7.43 -13.80 13.57
N VAL A 231 -7.94 -13.71 12.35
CA VAL A 231 -9.17 -12.98 12.01
C VAL A 231 -10.22 -14.02 11.64
N SER A 232 -11.44 -13.90 12.16
CA SER A 232 -12.65 -14.58 11.64
C SER A 232 -13.73 -13.54 11.32
N HIS A 233 -14.96 -14.00 11.04
CA HIS A 233 -16.09 -13.10 10.82
C HIS A 233 -16.63 -12.49 12.12
N GLU A 234 -16.33 -13.09 13.27
CA GLU A 234 -16.84 -12.71 14.58
C GLU A 234 -15.83 -11.91 15.40
N ASP A 235 -14.54 -12.24 15.29
CA ASP A 235 -13.49 -11.64 16.11
C ASP A 235 -12.13 -11.55 15.40
N ILE A 236 -11.27 -10.71 15.98
CA ILE A 236 -9.83 -10.76 15.79
C ILE A 236 -9.16 -11.15 17.10
N SER A 237 -8.36 -12.22 17.04
CA SER A 237 -7.55 -12.70 18.14
C SER A 237 -6.08 -12.29 17.96
N LEU A 238 -5.51 -11.71 19.01
CA LEU A 238 -4.15 -11.20 19.03
C LEU A 238 -3.39 -11.85 20.18
N GLU A 239 -2.23 -12.41 19.87
CA GLU A 239 -1.38 -13.08 20.85
C GLU A 239 0.06 -12.59 20.69
N TRP A 240 0.51 -11.80 21.67
CA TRP A 240 1.82 -11.17 21.66
C TRP A 240 2.78 -11.94 22.56
N THR A 241 3.77 -12.61 21.96
CA THR A 241 4.66 -13.55 22.65
C THR A 241 6.12 -13.18 22.44
N ASN A 242 7.01 -13.81 23.22
CA ASN A 242 8.46 -13.63 23.12
C ASN A 242 8.90 -12.17 23.32
N THR A 243 8.34 -11.49 24.33
CA THR A 243 8.61 -10.09 24.65
C THR A 243 8.99 -9.89 26.11
N THR A 244 9.85 -8.90 26.37
CA THR A 244 10.17 -8.39 27.72
C THR A 244 9.40 -7.12 28.07
N GLN A 245 8.72 -6.53 27.08
CA GLN A 245 7.82 -5.40 27.29
C GLN A 245 6.53 -5.87 27.96
N LYS A 246 5.96 -5.03 28.83
CA LYS A 246 4.77 -5.40 29.61
C LYS A 246 3.49 -5.41 28.77
N SER A 247 3.36 -4.44 27.88
CA SER A 247 2.17 -4.27 27.05
C SER A 247 2.48 -3.72 25.66
N LEU A 248 1.57 -3.98 24.72
CA LEU A 248 1.54 -3.41 23.38
C LEU A 248 0.16 -2.81 23.13
N GLU A 249 0.13 -1.55 22.72
CA GLU A 249 -1.09 -0.87 22.28
C GLU A 249 -1.27 -1.05 20.77
N VAL A 250 -2.47 -1.46 20.38
CA VAL A 250 -2.87 -1.61 18.97
C VAL A 250 -4.25 -0.99 18.77
N LEU A 251 -4.57 -0.61 17.53
CA LEU A 251 -5.92 -0.22 17.16
C LEU A 251 -6.61 -1.35 16.40
N VAL A 252 -7.82 -1.72 16.81
CA VAL A 252 -8.69 -2.65 16.07
C VAL A 252 -9.98 -1.91 15.72
N MET A 253 -10.27 -1.75 14.43
CA MET A 253 -11.44 -1.00 13.96
C MET A 253 -11.54 0.40 14.58
N GLY A 254 -10.38 1.06 14.78
CA GLY A 254 -10.27 2.37 15.43
C GLY A 254 -10.37 2.38 16.96
N LYS A 255 -10.61 1.24 17.61
CA LYS A 255 -10.65 1.12 19.07
C LYS A 255 -9.29 0.70 19.61
N GLU A 256 -8.85 1.35 20.69
CA GLU A 256 -7.60 1.03 21.36
C GLU A 256 -7.72 -0.27 22.16
N ILE A 257 -6.75 -1.16 21.97
CA ILE A 257 -6.66 -2.46 22.61
C ILE A 257 -5.30 -2.59 23.27
N HIS A 258 -5.30 -2.88 24.57
CA HIS A 258 -4.08 -3.14 25.34
C HIS A 258 -3.82 -4.65 25.39
N LEU A 259 -2.68 -5.07 24.84
CA LEU A 259 -2.22 -6.45 24.87
C LEU A 259 -1.19 -6.62 25.98
N GLU A 260 -1.47 -7.46 26.98
CA GLU A 260 -0.46 -7.89 27.94
C GLU A 260 0.45 -8.97 27.33
N SER A 261 1.72 -8.97 27.72
CA SER A 261 2.69 -9.98 27.28
C SER A 261 2.21 -11.41 27.57
N ASN A 262 2.37 -12.29 26.57
CA ASN A 262 2.02 -13.72 26.62
C ASN A 262 0.54 -14.01 26.90
N GLN A 263 -0.34 -13.04 26.65
CA GLN A 263 -1.77 -13.24 26.67
C GLN A 263 -2.34 -13.23 25.26
N ARG A 264 -3.44 -13.96 25.09
CA ARG A 264 -4.30 -13.88 23.93
C ARG A 264 -5.54 -13.07 24.30
N ILE A 265 -5.84 -12.05 23.51
CA ILE A 265 -7.13 -11.36 23.55
C ILE A 265 -7.93 -11.71 22.30
N SER A 266 -9.26 -11.66 22.41
CA SER A 266 -10.17 -11.67 21.26
C SER A 266 -11.04 -10.43 21.31
N VAL A 267 -11.09 -9.70 20.20
CA VAL A 267 -11.84 -8.44 20.04
C VAL A 267 -12.94 -8.68 19.01
N PRO A 268 -14.22 -8.49 19.36
CA PRO A 268 -15.31 -8.61 18.40
C PRO A 268 -15.18 -7.60 17.24
N LEU A 269 -15.50 -8.04 16.03
CA LEU A 269 -15.48 -7.22 14.79
C LEU A 269 -16.86 -6.67 14.41
#